data_AF-A0A4V2NXK9-F1
#
_entry.id   AF-A0A4V2NXK9-F1
#
_cell.length_a   1.000
_cell.length_b   1.000
_cell.length_c   1.000
_cell.angle_alpha   90.00
_cell.angle_beta   90.00
_cell.angle_gamma   90.00
#
_symmetry.space_group_name_H-M   'P 1'
#
loop_
_entity.id
_entity.type
_entity.pdbx_description
1 polymer ?
#
loop_
_entity_poly.entity_id
_entity_poly.type
_entity_poly.pdbx_seq_one_letter_code
_entity_poly.pdbx_strand_id
1 'polypeptide(L)'
;MDLDVLLEYRDDVRFEHSGIAPSTWNGDVAALQLFHDSAVGAGIIKSPLMTARDWQRLRVADRSVRWPRVVEAEDYGRFRAVGLQGLDGHGRMTEAGLAMRTPVRDALYADFLVSHGCRRAEASHLTLLDLPARVPSRAFNTGFLPPEICKWGSGRELEESAAWASRLAVYQETEWFLTVEIAQSALRRLSSAGDLVVVTDVARRGQRDCGVLVKGLGWRRLATLSKRQRTRLVATPDIIRRLGAEPGAGRTLSMVRDDWLIPLAAFPGTRTPMVGPEAWSMTFREANARVAACQGRESRRVTPHMLRHTFAVNTLSDLLRQVADADRAYLLNLDEARRTDTAMLRRRYQNPLLRVQRLLGHKNLETTLLYLQYLVQESQAAIPQGDSWIEHFLGEGGE
;
A
#
# COMPACT_ATOMS: atom_id res chain seq x y z
N MET A 1 -9.04 -37.51 -10.77
CA MET A 1 -9.55 -36.83 -9.57
C MET A 1 -11.01 -36.56 -9.86
N ASP A 2 -11.90 -37.19 -9.08
CA ASP A 2 -13.36 -37.17 -9.31
C ASP A 2 -14.00 -36.03 -8.51
N LEU A 3 -15.10 -35.46 -9.01
CA LEU A 3 -15.83 -34.39 -8.34
C LEU A 3 -16.35 -34.87 -6.97
N ASP A 4 -16.81 -36.12 -6.90
CA ASP A 4 -17.38 -36.70 -5.67
C ASP A 4 -16.33 -36.78 -4.56
N VAL A 5 -15.09 -37.16 -4.90
CA VAL A 5 -13.96 -37.17 -3.95
C VAL A 5 -13.64 -35.77 -3.43
N LEU A 6 -13.73 -34.74 -4.27
CA LEU A 6 -13.49 -33.36 -3.86
C LEU A 6 -14.65 -32.77 -3.04
N LEU A 7 -15.88 -33.24 -3.26
CA LEU A 7 -17.05 -32.89 -2.44
C LEU A 7 -16.97 -33.56 -1.06
N GLU A 8 -16.56 -34.82 -1.00
CA GLU A 8 -16.31 -35.53 0.26
C GLU A 8 -15.18 -34.84 1.04
N TYR A 9 -14.05 -34.56 0.39
CA TYR A 9 -12.94 -33.81 1.00
C TYR A 9 -13.36 -32.41 1.46
N ARG A 10 -14.23 -31.72 0.70
CA ARG A 10 -14.80 -30.43 1.14
C ARG A 10 -15.51 -30.59 2.46
N ASP A 11 -16.42 -31.55 2.55
CA ASP A 11 -17.30 -31.70 3.70
C ASP A 11 -16.50 -32.16 4.92
N ASP A 12 -15.56 -33.08 4.73
CA ASP A 12 -14.60 -33.53 5.74
C ASP A 12 -13.75 -32.37 6.32
N VAL A 13 -13.13 -31.57 5.46
CA VAL A 13 -12.29 -30.44 5.86
C VAL A 13 -13.10 -29.31 6.50
N ARG A 14 -14.30 -29.03 5.97
CA ARG A 14 -15.14 -27.91 6.42
C ARG A 14 -15.86 -28.20 7.73
N PHE A 15 -16.26 -29.44 7.97
CA PHE A 15 -17.18 -29.78 9.06
C PHE A 15 -16.62 -30.80 10.05
N GLU A 16 -15.71 -31.70 9.64
CA GLU A 16 -15.29 -32.83 10.50
C GLU A 16 -13.91 -32.61 11.13
N HIS A 17 -12.90 -32.22 10.37
CA HIS A 17 -11.51 -32.25 10.85
C HIS A 17 -10.87 -30.89 11.18
N SER A 18 -11.15 -29.84 10.40
CA SER A 18 -10.39 -28.58 10.50
C SER A 18 -11.21 -27.29 10.55
N GLY A 19 -12.52 -27.34 10.29
CA GLY A 19 -13.43 -26.22 10.52
C GLY A 19 -13.07 -24.95 9.72
N ILE A 20 -12.44 -25.11 8.54
CA ILE A 20 -11.91 -23.95 7.80
C ILE A 20 -13.04 -23.05 7.33
N ALA A 21 -12.82 -21.73 7.29
CA ALA A 21 -13.84 -20.77 6.83
C ALA A 21 -14.20 -20.95 5.33
N PRO A 22 -15.42 -20.58 4.88
CA PRO A 22 -15.82 -20.72 3.47
C PRO A 22 -14.87 -20.01 2.50
N SER A 23 -14.37 -18.83 2.87
CA SER A 23 -13.38 -18.10 2.06
C SER A 23 -12.07 -18.87 1.85
N THR A 24 -11.63 -19.60 2.89
CA THR A 24 -10.36 -20.33 2.87
C THR A 24 -10.51 -21.49 1.90
N TRP A 25 -11.58 -22.26 2.06
CA TRP A 25 -11.95 -23.32 1.14
C TRP A 25 -12.11 -22.83 -0.31
N ASN A 26 -12.84 -21.73 -0.52
CA ASN A 26 -12.99 -21.16 -1.86
C ASN A 26 -11.67 -20.68 -2.46
N GLY A 27 -10.70 -20.33 -1.62
CA GLY A 27 -9.32 -20.05 -2.02
C GLY A 27 -8.61 -21.31 -2.50
N ASP A 28 -8.74 -22.41 -1.76
CA ASP A 28 -8.17 -23.71 -2.12
C ASP A 28 -8.78 -24.25 -3.42
N VAL A 29 -10.10 -24.16 -3.60
CA VAL A 29 -10.79 -24.49 -4.86
C VAL A 29 -10.26 -23.63 -6.02
N ALA A 30 -10.03 -22.33 -5.80
CA ALA A 30 -9.46 -21.47 -6.84
C ALA A 30 -8.01 -21.84 -7.19
N ALA A 31 -7.21 -22.24 -6.20
CA ALA A 31 -5.84 -22.71 -6.41
C ALA A 31 -5.82 -24.04 -7.18
N LEU A 32 -6.71 -24.98 -6.83
CA LEU A 32 -6.90 -26.24 -7.55
C LEU A 32 -7.32 -26.01 -9.00
N GLN A 33 -8.28 -25.11 -9.22
CA GLN A 33 -8.71 -24.72 -10.56
C GLN A 33 -7.56 -24.13 -11.38
N LEU A 34 -6.80 -23.20 -10.81
CA LEU A 34 -5.63 -22.59 -11.49
C LEU A 34 -4.55 -23.61 -11.84
N PHE A 35 -4.23 -24.52 -10.90
CA PHE A 35 -3.27 -25.59 -11.14
C PHE A 35 -3.73 -26.50 -12.28
N HIS A 36 -4.99 -26.92 -12.23
CA HIS A 36 -5.60 -27.78 -13.24
C HIS A 36 -5.60 -27.11 -14.62
N ASP A 37 -6.04 -25.85 -14.72
CA ASP A 37 -6.05 -25.10 -15.98
C ASP A 37 -4.63 -24.92 -16.53
N SER A 38 -3.64 -24.68 -15.66
CA SER A 38 -2.24 -24.62 -16.04
C SER A 38 -1.70 -25.96 -16.53
N ALA A 39 -2.10 -27.08 -15.92
CA ALA A 39 -1.66 -28.42 -16.31
C ALA A 39 -2.24 -28.85 -17.67
N VAL A 40 -3.49 -28.47 -17.94
CA VAL A 40 -4.10 -28.64 -19.28
C VAL A 40 -3.39 -27.76 -20.31
N GLY A 41 -3.17 -26.47 -19.99
CA GLY A 41 -2.46 -25.55 -20.88
C GLY A 41 -1.01 -25.97 -21.20
N ALA A 42 -0.35 -26.65 -20.26
CA ALA A 42 0.98 -27.22 -20.45
C ALA A 42 0.99 -28.59 -21.15
N GLY A 43 -0.19 -29.17 -21.47
CA GLY A 43 -0.32 -30.48 -22.11
C GLY A 43 0.01 -31.67 -21.19
N ILE A 44 0.17 -31.45 -19.88
CA ILE A 44 0.39 -32.52 -18.90
C ILE A 44 -0.87 -33.39 -18.78
N ILE A 45 -2.04 -32.75 -18.88
CA ILE A 45 -3.35 -33.41 -18.89
C ILE A 45 -4.00 -33.15 -20.25
N LYS A 46 -4.44 -34.23 -20.93
CA LYS A 46 -5.00 -34.16 -22.29
C LYS A 46 -6.34 -33.43 -22.38
N SER A 47 -7.13 -33.44 -21.31
CA SER A 47 -8.46 -32.85 -21.26
C SER A 47 -8.81 -32.37 -19.86
N PRO A 48 -9.63 -31.32 -19.71
CA PRO A 48 -10.11 -30.90 -18.40
C PRO A 48 -10.80 -32.03 -17.64
N LEU A 49 -10.35 -32.31 -16.41
CA LEU A 49 -10.97 -33.28 -15.50
C LEU A 49 -12.28 -32.76 -14.90
N MET A 50 -12.46 -31.44 -14.84
CA MET A 50 -13.63 -30.77 -14.25
C MET A 50 -14.14 -29.66 -15.17
N THR A 51 -15.46 -29.52 -15.27
CA THR A 51 -16.10 -28.41 -15.98
C THR A 51 -16.16 -27.16 -15.11
N ALA A 52 -16.44 -26.00 -15.72
CA ALA A 52 -16.69 -24.77 -14.98
C ALA A 52 -17.84 -24.90 -13.95
N ARG A 53 -18.85 -25.73 -14.27
CA ARG A 53 -19.98 -26.01 -13.37
C ARG A 53 -19.55 -26.83 -12.16
N ASP A 54 -18.64 -27.78 -12.34
CA ASP A 54 -18.13 -28.63 -11.26
C ASP A 54 -17.30 -27.80 -10.27
N TRP A 55 -16.44 -26.90 -10.79
CA TRP A 55 -15.72 -25.93 -9.95
C TRP A 55 -16.67 -25.02 -9.15
N GLN A 56 -17.80 -24.64 -9.75
CA GLN A 56 -18.80 -23.82 -9.05
C GLN A 56 -19.52 -24.60 -7.94
N ARG A 57 -19.76 -25.91 -8.12
CA ARG A 57 -20.34 -26.79 -7.10
C ARG A 57 -19.43 -27.01 -5.90
N LEU A 58 -18.12 -27.01 -6.11
CA LEU A 58 -17.15 -27.07 -5.02
C LEU A 58 -17.16 -25.80 -4.17
N ARG A 59 -17.46 -24.63 -4.74
CA ARG A 59 -17.48 -23.37 -3.99
C ARG A 59 -18.64 -23.33 -2.98
N VAL A 60 -18.35 -22.77 -1.82
CA VAL A 60 -19.32 -22.59 -0.73
C VAL A 60 -19.70 -21.12 -0.65
N ALA A 61 -21.00 -20.83 -0.50
CA ALA A 61 -21.44 -19.46 -0.26
C ALA A 61 -20.87 -18.94 1.07
N ASP A 62 -20.08 -17.88 1.01
CA ASP A 62 -19.62 -17.18 2.21
C ASP A 62 -20.64 -16.10 2.58
N ARG A 63 -21.52 -16.41 3.54
CA ARG A 63 -22.50 -15.45 4.08
C ARG A 63 -21.96 -14.65 5.26
N SER A 64 -20.69 -14.84 5.64
CA SER A 64 -20.10 -14.10 6.76
C SER A 64 -19.78 -12.67 6.32
N VAL A 65 -20.36 -11.69 7.01
CA VAL A 65 -19.94 -10.29 6.87
C VAL A 65 -18.62 -10.15 7.62
N ARG A 66 -17.53 -9.93 6.89
CA ARG A 66 -16.23 -9.62 7.49
C ARG A 66 -16.13 -8.14 7.76
N TRP A 67 -16.34 -7.76 9.01
CA TRP A 67 -16.15 -6.39 9.44
C TRP A 67 -14.71 -5.92 9.22
N PRO A 68 -14.51 -4.68 8.73
CA PRO A 68 -13.20 -4.07 8.66
C PRO A 68 -12.52 -4.10 10.04
N ARG A 69 -11.28 -4.59 10.08
CA ARG A 69 -10.46 -4.49 11.30
C ARG A 69 -9.63 -3.21 11.24
N VAL A 70 -10.04 -2.22 12.03
CA VAL A 70 -9.37 -0.93 12.18
C VAL A 70 -8.31 -1.03 13.29
N VAL A 71 -7.24 -0.25 13.15
CA VAL A 71 -6.17 -0.08 14.15
C VAL A 71 -6.32 1.31 14.74
N GLU A 72 -6.35 1.38 16.07
CA GLU A 72 -6.37 2.66 16.78
C GLU A 72 -5.04 3.40 16.64
N ALA A 73 -5.05 4.72 16.76
CA ALA A 73 -3.85 5.55 16.62
C ALA A 73 -2.73 5.14 17.60
N GLU A 74 -3.09 4.82 18.84
CA GLU A 74 -2.13 4.38 19.87
C GLU A 74 -1.49 3.03 19.53
N ASP A 75 -2.30 2.05 19.10
CA ASP A 75 -1.82 0.73 18.68
C ASP A 75 -0.90 0.82 17.47
N TYR A 76 -1.24 1.70 16.53
CA TYR A 76 -0.39 1.97 15.37
C TYR A 76 0.91 2.66 15.77
N GLY A 77 0.85 3.68 16.63
CA GLY A 77 2.02 4.39 17.14
C GLY A 77 3.00 3.42 17.81
N ARG A 78 2.50 2.50 18.64
CA ARG A 78 3.28 1.42 19.23
C ARG A 78 3.85 0.46 18.19
N PHE A 79 3.05 -0.02 17.26
CA PHE A 79 3.51 -0.91 16.19
C PHE A 79 4.61 -0.27 15.36
N ARG A 80 4.50 1.04 15.09
CA ARG A 80 5.49 1.82 14.37
C ARG A 80 6.78 1.99 15.17
N ALA A 81 6.70 2.53 16.38
CA ALA A 81 7.86 2.82 17.21
C ALA A 81 8.58 1.55 17.67
N VAL A 82 7.86 0.63 18.31
CA VAL A 82 8.44 -0.60 18.88
C VAL A 82 8.64 -1.66 17.81
N GLY A 83 7.62 -1.89 17.00
CA GLY A 83 7.64 -2.97 16.02
C GLY A 83 8.58 -2.70 14.84
N LEU A 84 8.42 -1.55 14.18
CA LEU A 84 9.12 -1.23 12.93
C LEU A 84 10.42 -0.45 13.15
N GLN A 85 10.48 0.42 14.16
CA GLN A 85 11.69 1.21 14.44
C GLN A 85 12.59 0.59 15.52
N GLY A 86 12.11 -0.44 16.24
CA GLY A 86 12.91 -1.14 17.24
C GLY A 86 13.14 -0.34 18.53
N LEU A 87 12.26 0.62 18.83
CA LEU A 87 12.28 1.38 20.08
C LEU A 87 11.63 0.60 21.23
N ASP A 88 11.90 0.97 22.47
CA ASP A 88 11.17 0.49 23.65
C ASP A 88 9.96 1.40 23.97
N GLY A 89 9.23 1.08 25.04
CA GLY A 89 8.09 1.88 25.52
C GLY A 89 8.47 3.29 26.00
N HIS A 90 9.76 3.60 26.12
CA HIS A 90 10.29 4.93 26.49
C HIS A 90 10.94 5.64 25.29
N GLY A 91 10.80 5.11 24.07
CA GLY A 91 11.37 5.69 22.86
C GLY A 91 12.87 5.49 22.70
N ARG A 92 13.49 4.61 23.50
CA ARG A 92 14.94 4.31 23.40
C ARG A 92 15.17 3.16 22.43
N MET A 93 16.29 3.21 21.71
CA MET A 93 16.66 2.12 20.81
C MET A 93 16.97 0.84 21.59
N THR A 94 16.35 -0.27 21.21
CA THR A 94 16.63 -1.60 21.80
C THR A 94 17.85 -2.25 21.12
N GLU A 95 18.44 -3.27 21.75
CA GLU A 95 19.49 -4.08 21.11
C GLU A 95 19.01 -4.73 19.80
N ALA A 96 17.77 -5.25 19.80
CA ALA A 96 17.13 -5.78 18.59
C ALA A 96 16.93 -4.68 17.53
N GLY A 97 16.63 -3.45 17.95
CA GLY A 97 16.52 -2.26 17.10
C GLY A 97 17.85 -1.86 16.46
N LEU A 98 18.95 -1.88 17.22
CA LEU A 98 20.30 -1.61 16.70
C LEU A 98 20.74 -2.60 15.61
N ALA A 99 20.24 -3.83 15.65
CA ALA A 99 20.49 -4.85 14.63
C ALA A 99 19.65 -4.66 13.34
N MET A 100 18.64 -3.78 13.35
CA MET A 100 17.78 -3.55 12.21
C MET A 100 18.51 -2.77 11.12
N ARG A 101 18.33 -3.22 9.87
CA ARG A 101 19.01 -2.61 8.71
C ARG A 101 18.23 -1.47 8.09
N THR A 102 16.90 -1.54 8.16
CA THR A 102 16.01 -0.61 7.45
C THR A 102 14.77 -0.18 8.28
N PRO A 103 14.94 0.21 9.57
CA PRO A 103 13.80 0.60 10.42
C PRO A 103 13.00 1.78 9.87
N VAL A 104 13.63 2.78 9.26
CA VAL A 104 12.96 3.99 8.75
C VAL A 104 12.15 3.67 7.50
N ARG A 105 12.71 2.89 6.56
CA ARG A 105 11.99 2.40 5.36
C ARG A 105 10.77 1.59 5.75
N ASP A 106 10.92 0.70 6.73
CA ASP A 106 9.86 -0.22 7.14
C ASP A 106 8.71 0.53 7.81
N ALA A 107 9.03 1.51 8.67
CA ALA A 107 8.07 2.45 9.24
C ALA A 107 7.37 3.29 8.14
N LEU A 108 8.13 3.86 7.20
CA LEU A 108 7.58 4.68 6.12
C LEU A 108 6.66 3.88 5.18
N TYR A 109 6.97 2.60 4.93
CA TYR A 109 6.10 1.71 4.17
C TYR A 109 4.76 1.49 4.87
N ALA A 110 4.76 1.27 6.20
CA ALA A 110 3.53 1.17 6.96
C ALA A 110 2.76 2.51 6.98
N ASP A 111 3.47 3.64 7.14
CA ASP A 111 2.90 4.98 7.06
C ASP A 111 2.19 5.19 5.72
N PHE A 112 2.78 4.72 4.62
CA PHE A 112 2.18 4.79 3.30
C PHE A 112 0.88 3.97 3.20
N LEU A 113 0.87 2.74 3.72
CA LEU A 113 -0.33 1.89 3.70
C LEU A 113 -1.49 2.50 4.47
N VAL A 114 -1.22 3.05 5.66
CA VAL A 114 -2.26 3.63 6.50
C VAL A 114 -2.74 4.98 5.97
N SER A 115 -1.89 5.78 5.31
CA SER A 115 -2.27 7.11 4.81
C SER A 115 -2.80 7.15 3.38
N HIS A 116 -2.57 6.11 2.57
CA HIS A 116 -2.99 6.09 1.16
C HIS A 116 -3.97 4.94 0.84
N GLY A 117 -4.20 4.03 1.79
CA GLY A 117 -5.10 2.90 1.63
C GLY A 117 -4.65 1.89 0.57
N CYS A 118 -3.39 1.89 0.15
CA CYS A 118 -2.88 0.96 -0.85
C CYS A 118 -2.89 -0.49 -0.35
N ARG A 119 -3.03 -1.45 -1.28
CA ARG A 119 -2.78 -2.86 -0.94
C ARG A 119 -1.27 -3.06 -0.74
N ARG A 120 -0.89 -4.00 0.13
CA ARG A 120 0.50 -4.47 0.29
C ARG A 120 1.19 -4.67 -1.06
N ALA A 121 0.56 -5.43 -1.95
CA ALA A 121 1.10 -5.73 -3.27
C ALA A 121 1.23 -4.50 -4.18
N GLU A 122 0.35 -3.50 -4.05
CA GLU A 122 0.45 -2.25 -4.82
C GLU A 122 1.63 -1.43 -4.32
N ALA A 123 1.70 -1.20 -3.01
CA ALA A 123 2.77 -0.43 -2.38
C ALA A 123 4.16 -1.06 -2.59
N SER A 124 4.23 -2.39 -2.68
CA SER A 124 5.48 -3.12 -2.94
C SER A 124 6.08 -2.83 -4.32
N HIS A 125 5.28 -2.36 -5.29
CA HIS A 125 5.71 -2.12 -6.68
C HIS A 125 5.78 -0.63 -7.05
N LEU A 126 5.73 0.23 -6.04
CA LEU A 126 5.90 1.67 -6.21
C LEU A 126 7.35 2.01 -6.53
N THR A 127 7.51 2.90 -7.50
CA THR A 127 8.76 3.55 -7.84
C THR A 127 8.73 5.00 -7.38
N LEU A 128 9.91 5.63 -7.27
CA LEU A 128 10.05 7.06 -7.01
C LEU A 128 9.33 7.92 -8.07
N LEU A 129 9.16 7.37 -9.27
CA LEU A 129 8.48 8.01 -10.40
C LEU A 129 6.95 7.89 -10.34
N ASP A 130 6.40 6.94 -9.57
CA ASP A 130 4.95 6.84 -9.33
C ASP A 130 4.48 7.82 -8.22
N LEU A 131 5.42 8.34 -7.42
CA LEU A 131 5.14 9.36 -6.41
C LEU A 131 4.92 10.72 -7.09
N PRO A 132 3.98 11.53 -6.56
CA PRO A 132 3.68 12.83 -7.15
C PRO A 132 4.89 13.77 -7.06
N ALA A 133 5.02 14.64 -8.06
CA ALA A 133 5.94 15.76 -7.93
C ALA A 133 5.36 16.73 -6.90
N ARG A 134 6.17 17.14 -5.93
CA ARG A 134 5.71 17.92 -4.78
C ARG A 134 5.69 19.40 -5.09
N VAL A 135 4.60 20.04 -4.69
CA VAL A 135 4.47 21.49 -4.71
C VAL A 135 4.39 21.95 -3.25
N PRO A 136 5.41 22.64 -2.70
CA PRO A 136 5.49 22.96 -1.27
C PRO A 136 4.27 23.69 -0.69
N SER A 137 3.53 24.45 -1.52
CA SER A 137 2.34 25.19 -1.10
C SER A 137 1.03 24.37 -1.09
N ARG A 138 1.07 23.09 -1.46
CA ARG A 138 -0.12 22.23 -1.48
C ARG A 138 -0.15 21.28 -0.29
N ALA A 139 -1.28 21.26 0.43
CA ALA A 139 -1.54 20.28 1.49
C ALA A 139 -1.53 18.83 0.97
N PHE A 140 -2.00 18.64 -0.27
CA PHE A 140 -1.99 17.35 -0.96
C PHE A 140 -1.37 17.46 -2.35
N ASN A 141 -0.48 16.52 -2.66
CA ASN A 141 0.05 16.31 -3.99
C ASN A 141 -0.65 15.11 -4.63
N THR A 142 -1.01 15.26 -5.90
CA THR A 142 -1.79 14.25 -6.63
C THR A 142 -0.90 13.50 -7.57
N GLY A 143 -0.79 12.18 -7.36
CA GLY A 143 -0.11 11.24 -8.24
C GLY A 143 -1.09 10.25 -8.85
N PHE A 144 -0.54 9.19 -9.45
CA PHE A 144 -1.35 8.13 -10.05
C PHE A 144 -0.76 6.76 -9.80
N LEU A 145 -1.57 5.88 -9.23
CA LEU A 145 -1.22 4.48 -9.03
C LEU A 145 -1.54 3.70 -10.31
N PRO A 146 -0.54 3.11 -10.98
CA PRO A 146 -0.72 2.54 -12.31
C PRO A 146 -1.54 1.24 -12.29
N PRO A 147 -2.37 1.00 -13.33
CA PRO A 147 -3.24 -0.17 -13.36
C PRO A 147 -2.48 -1.49 -13.32
N GLU A 148 -1.29 -1.57 -13.89
CA GLU A 148 -0.42 -2.76 -13.93
C GLU A 148 -0.03 -3.27 -12.54
N ILE A 149 0.04 -2.41 -11.52
CA ILE A 149 0.33 -2.82 -10.15
C ILE A 149 -0.93 -3.03 -9.31
N CYS A 150 -2.06 -2.47 -9.76
CA CYS A 150 -3.37 -2.58 -9.11
C CYS A 150 -4.05 -3.94 -9.36
N LYS A 151 -4.84 -4.37 -8.38
CA LYS A 151 -5.69 -5.57 -8.55
C LYS A 151 -6.70 -5.30 -9.68
N TRP A 152 -6.75 -6.18 -10.67
CA TRP A 152 -7.68 -6.08 -11.82
C TRP A 152 -7.53 -4.82 -12.68
N GLY A 153 -6.36 -4.20 -12.71
CA GLY A 153 -6.15 -3.00 -13.52
C GLY A 153 -6.87 -1.75 -12.99
N SER A 154 -7.25 -1.70 -11.70
CA SER A 154 -7.93 -0.52 -11.13
C SER A 154 -6.95 0.61 -10.78
N GLY A 155 -6.29 1.13 -11.81
CA GLY A 155 -5.46 2.34 -11.71
C GLY A 155 -6.28 3.50 -11.16
N ARG A 156 -5.67 4.33 -10.30
CA ARG A 156 -6.39 5.37 -9.55
C ARG A 156 -5.50 6.51 -9.13
N GLU A 157 -6.13 7.62 -8.79
CA GLU A 157 -5.47 8.76 -8.17
C GLU A 157 -4.85 8.36 -6.83
N LEU A 158 -3.63 8.83 -6.60
CA LEU A 158 -2.92 8.72 -5.34
C LEU A 158 -2.84 10.13 -4.73
N GLU A 159 -3.21 10.28 -3.46
CA GLU A 159 -3.10 11.56 -2.78
C GLU A 159 -2.07 11.47 -1.67
N GLU A 160 -1.02 12.28 -1.80
CA GLU A 160 0.09 12.34 -0.86
C GLU A 160 -0.10 13.55 0.06
N SER A 161 -0.13 13.32 1.37
CA SER A 161 -0.17 14.40 2.36
C SER A 161 1.22 15.00 2.59
N ALA A 162 1.26 16.29 2.96
CA ALA A 162 2.49 16.96 3.35
C ALA A 162 3.23 16.26 4.52
N ALA A 163 2.48 15.67 5.47
CA ALA A 163 3.04 14.92 6.59
C ALA A 163 3.81 13.66 6.13
N TRP A 164 3.21 12.84 5.27
CA TRP A 164 3.92 11.68 4.71
C TRP A 164 5.08 12.12 3.84
N ALA A 165 4.90 13.20 3.08
CA ALA A 165 5.93 13.75 2.23
C ALA A 165 7.20 14.13 3.01
N SER A 166 7.02 14.78 4.15
CA SER A 166 8.10 15.16 5.06
C SER A 166 8.84 13.94 5.60
N ARG A 167 8.11 12.87 5.99
CA ARG A 167 8.73 11.61 6.43
C ARG A 167 9.50 10.89 5.31
N LEU A 168 9.00 10.93 4.06
CA LEU A 168 9.76 10.41 2.92
C LEU A 168 11.06 11.19 2.72
N ALA A 169 11.03 12.51 2.85
CA ALA A 169 12.22 13.34 2.70
C ALA A 169 13.28 12.97 3.75
N VAL A 170 12.88 12.83 5.03
CA VAL A 170 13.77 12.36 6.11
C VAL A 170 14.36 10.99 5.79
N TYR A 171 13.55 10.03 5.35
CA TYR A 171 14.03 8.70 4.93
C TYR A 171 15.04 8.78 3.78
N GLN A 172 14.74 9.57 2.75
CA GLN A 172 15.62 9.77 1.61
C GLN A 172 16.92 10.42 2.04
N GLU A 173 16.87 11.32 3.02
CA GLU A 173 18.03 12.04 3.53
C GLU A 173 18.92 11.21 4.47
N THR A 174 18.38 10.13 5.03
CA THR A 174 19.04 9.31 6.05
C THR A 174 19.30 7.87 5.56
N GLU A 175 18.38 6.96 5.81
CA GLU A 175 18.56 5.51 5.63
C GLU A 175 18.61 5.07 4.15
N TRP A 176 17.95 5.80 3.24
CA TRP A 176 17.87 5.40 1.84
C TRP A 176 19.25 5.26 1.19
N PHE A 177 20.15 6.22 1.44
CA PHE A 177 21.50 6.19 0.88
C PHE A 177 22.28 4.96 1.34
N LEU A 178 22.27 4.67 2.65
CA LEU A 178 22.93 3.51 3.23
C LEU A 178 22.33 2.20 2.67
N THR A 179 21.02 2.16 2.47
CA THR A 179 20.33 1.01 1.87
C THR A 179 20.84 0.76 0.44
N VAL A 180 20.95 1.82 -0.37
CA VAL A 180 21.45 1.73 -1.74
C VAL A 180 22.94 1.38 -1.78
N GLU A 181 23.76 1.92 -0.87
CA GLU A 181 25.18 1.59 -0.74
C GLU A 181 25.38 0.10 -0.45
N ILE A 182 24.68 -0.42 0.56
CA ILE A 182 24.74 -1.85 0.93
C ILE A 182 24.28 -2.74 -0.24
N ALA A 183 23.29 -2.30 -1.01
CA ALA A 183 22.74 -3.06 -2.13
C ALA A 183 23.69 -3.16 -3.34
N GLN A 184 24.71 -2.30 -3.48
CA GLN A 184 25.53 -2.22 -4.70
C GLN A 184 26.14 -3.55 -5.13
N SER A 185 26.67 -4.34 -4.18
CA SER A 185 27.26 -5.65 -4.50
C SER A 185 26.23 -6.63 -5.11
N ALA A 186 24.99 -6.61 -4.64
CA ALA A 186 23.91 -7.42 -5.17
C ALA A 186 23.44 -6.89 -6.53
N LEU A 187 23.28 -5.57 -6.66
CA LEU A 187 22.85 -4.93 -7.91
C LEU A 187 23.87 -5.16 -9.03
N ARG A 188 25.17 -5.08 -8.75
CA ARG A 188 26.22 -5.40 -9.74
C ARG A 188 26.14 -6.84 -10.22
N ARG A 189 25.95 -7.81 -9.32
CA ARG A 189 25.75 -9.22 -9.69
C ARG A 189 24.52 -9.41 -10.58
N LEU A 190 23.39 -8.79 -10.23
CA LEU A 190 22.17 -8.84 -11.04
C LEU A 190 22.36 -8.17 -12.41
N SER A 191 23.12 -7.07 -12.46
CA SER A 191 23.47 -6.38 -13.70
C SER A 191 24.28 -7.27 -14.63
N SER A 192 25.33 -7.92 -14.10
CA SER A 192 26.16 -8.86 -14.87
C SER A 192 25.38 -10.08 -15.37
N ALA A 193 24.35 -10.51 -14.64
CA ALA A 193 23.45 -11.58 -15.06
C ALA A 193 22.39 -11.14 -16.09
N GLY A 194 22.33 -9.85 -16.45
CA GLY A 194 21.30 -9.33 -17.36
C GLY A 194 19.89 -9.27 -16.75
N ASP A 195 19.79 -9.33 -15.42
CA ASP A 195 18.52 -9.42 -14.70
C ASP A 195 17.90 -8.06 -14.35
N LEU A 196 18.62 -6.96 -14.60
CA LEU A 196 18.16 -5.59 -14.30
C LEU A 196 17.58 -4.89 -15.53
N VAL A 197 16.59 -4.03 -15.27
CA VAL A 197 16.01 -3.12 -16.26
C VAL A 197 16.60 -1.73 -16.01
N VAL A 198 17.58 -1.36 -16.82
CA VAL A 198 18.33 -0.10 -16.63
C VAL A 198 17.62 1.05 -17.36
N VAL A 199 17.21 2.05 -16.60
CA VAL A 199 16.63 3.30 -17.08
C VAL A 199 17.75 4.32 -17.28
N THR A 200 17.84 4.87 -18.49
CA THR A 200 18.87 5.83 -18.88
C THR A 200 18.33 7.23 -19.11
N ASP A 201 17.00 7.39 -19.21
CA ASP A 201 16.33 8.69 -19.28
C ASP A 201 14.89 8.62 -18.75
N VAL A 202 14.35 9.75 -18.31
CA VAL A 202 12.99 9.89 -17.80
C VAL A 202 12.34 11.16 -18.34
N ALA A 203 11.05 11.06 -18.65
CA ALA A 203 10.24 12.18 -19.10
C ALA A 203 8.88 12.16 -18.40
N ARG A 204 8.69 13.04 -17.41
CA ARG A 204 7.36 13.26 -16.80
C ARG A 204 6.48 14.09 -17.74
N ARG A 205 5.27 13.62 -18.02
CA ARG A 205 4.22 14.34 -18.77
C ARG A 205 3.03 14.56 -17.84
N GLY A 206 3.07 15.69 -17.13
CA GLY A 206 2.11 15.98 -16.07
C GLY A 206 2.28 15.06 -14.86
N GLN A 207 1.22 14.92 -14.06
CA GLN A 207 1.24 14.16 -12.79
C GLN A 207 0.91 12.67 -12.94
N ARG A 208 0.44 12.23 -14.12
CA ARG A 208 -0.12 10.88 -14.33
C ARG A 208 0.68 10.00 -15.29
N ASP A 209 1.55 10.60 -16.11
CA ASP A 209 2.30 9.86 -17.13
C ASP A 209 3.79 10.13 -16.98
N CYS A 210 4.56 9.04 -16.98
CA CYS A 210 6.01 9.09 -16.93
C CYS A 210 6.55 8.10 -17.98
N GLY A 211 7.30 8.63 -18.93
CA GLY A 211 8.10 7.84 -19.86
C GLY A 211 9.44 7.49 -19.21
N VAL A 212 9.90 6.27 -19.44
CA VAL A 212 11.24 5.82 -19.09
C VAL A 212 11.94 5.27 -20.33
N LEU A 213 13.17 5.72 -20.59
CA LEU A 213 14.03 5.17 -21.63
C LEU A 213 14.78 3.98 -21.04
N VAL A 214 14.46 2.78 -21.52
CA VAL A 214 15.06 1.55 -21.05
C VAL A 214 16.17 1.10 -22.01
N LYS A 215 17.35 0.82 -21.47
CA LYS A 215 18.50 0.33 -22.25
C LYS A 215 18.10 -0.93 -23.03
N GLY A 216 18.23 -0.88 -24.36
CA GLY A 216 17.90 -1.97 -25.27
C GLY A 216 16.41 -2.14 -25.60
N LEU A 217 15.48 -1.44 -24.92
CA LEU A 217 14.04 -1.53 -25.18
C LEU A 217 13.39 -0.21 -25.63
N GLY A 218 14.13 0.91 -25.61
CA GLY A 218 13.65 2.22 -26.00
C GLY A 218 12.68 2.84 -24.98
N TRP A 219 11.95 3.87 -25.40
CA TRP A 219 10.96 4.54 -24.56
C TRP A 219 9.77 3.65 -24.26
N ARG A 220 9.42 3.57 -22.98
CA ARG A 220 8.22 2.87 -22.47
C ARG A 220 7.46 3.78 -21.53
N ARG A 221 6.15 3.61 -21.44
CA ARG A 221 5.37 4.20 -20.35
C ARG A 221 5.67 3.40 -19.07
N LEU A 222 6.01 4.10 -18.00
CA LEU A 222 6.25 3.47 -16.70
C LEU A 222 5.01 2.70 -16.24
N ALA A 223 3.81 3.25 -16.47
CA ALA A 223 2.56 2.62 -16.13
C ALA A 223 2.42 1.21 -16.74
N THR A 224 2.87 1.01 -17.99
CA THR A 224 2.73 -0.27 -18.71
C THR A 224 3.77 -1.32 -18.33
N LEU A 225 4.74 -0.98 -17.47
CA LEU A 225 5.73 -1.95 -17.03
C LEU A 225 5.11 -2.95 -16.06
N SER A 226 5.31 -4.24 -16.37
CA SER A 226 4.83 -5.33 -15.51
C SER A 226 5.46 -5.26 -14.12
N LYS A 227 4.80 -5.88 -13.14
CA LYS A 227 5.33 -6.05 -11.77
C LYS A 227 6.76 -6.61 -11.77
N ARG A 228 7.03 -7.61 -12.61
CA ARG A 228 8.36 -8.23 -12.75
C ARG A 228 9.41 -7.26 -13.30
N GLN A 229 9.05 -6.43 -14.28
CA GLN A 229 9.98 -5.41 -14.79
C GLN A 229 10.25 -4.35 -13.71
N ARG A 230 9.21 -3.91 -13.00
CA ARG A 230 9.31 -2.91 -11.92
C ARG A 230 10.22 -3.35 -10.78
N THR A 231 10.18 -4.63 -10.37
CA THR A 231 11.07 -5.15 -9.31
C THR A 231 12.54 -5.18 -9.69
N ARG A 232 12.87 -4.93 -10.96
CA ARG A 232 14.21 -4.95 -11.53
C ARG A 232 14.67 -3.58 -12.03
N LEU A 233 13.85 -2.53 -11.85
CA LEU A 233 14.15 -1.19 -12.31
C LEU A 233 15.28 -0.56 -11.50
N VAL A 234 16.34 -0.17 -12.21
CA VAL A 234 17.43 0.66 -11.69
C VAL A 234 17.67 1.82 -12.65
N ALA A 235 18.24 2.91 -12.15
CA ALA A 235 18.61 4.08 -12.94
C ALA A 235 20.09 4.42 -12.75
N THR A 236 20.61 5.21 -13.69
CA THR A 236 21.92 5.83 -13.58
C THR A 236 21.90 7.00 -12.58
N PRO A 237 23.06 7.36 -12.00
CA PRO A 237 23.19 8.48 -11.05
C PRO A 237 22.61 9.80 -11.56
N ASP A 238 22.79 10.12 -12.85
CA ASP A 238 22.30 11.37 -13.43
C ASP A 238 20.77 11.51 -13.36
N ILE A 239 20.05 10.39 -13.52
CA ILE A 239 18.59 10.39 -13.40
C ILE A 239 18.16 10.67 -11.97
N ILE A 240 18.86 10.09 -11.00
CA ILE A 240 18.53 10.27 -9.58
C ILE A 240 18.88 11.67 -9.12
N ARG A 241 19.97 12.26 -9.62
CA ARG A 241 20.29 13.68 -9.38
C ARG A 241 19.22 14.61 -9.95
N ARG A 242 18.71 14.34 -11.16
CA ARG A 242 17.60 15.09 -11.75
C ARG A 242 16.32 14.99 -10.91
N LEU A 243 16.01 13.81 -10.37
CA LEU A 243 14.88 13.62 -9.47
C LEU A 243 15.10 14.32 -8.12
N GLY A 244 16.32 14.28 -7.57
CA GLY A 244 16.70 14.99 -6.35
C GLY A 244 16.68 16.52 -6.46
N ALA A 245 16.76 17.05 -7.68
CA ALA A 245 16.61 18.47 -7.96
C ALA A 245 15.14 18.93 -8.07
N GLU A 246 14.16 18.01 -8.10
CA GLU A 246 12.75 18.39 -8.07
C GLU A 246 12.39 19.00 -6.69
N PRO A 247 11.54 20.05 -6.64
CA PRO A 247 11.11 20.62 -5.36
C PRO A 247 10.51 19.57 -4.42
N GLY A 248 10.99 19.53 -3.18
CA GLY A 248 10.51 18.58 -2.16
C GLY A 248 11.06 17.15 -2.27
N ALA A 249 11.99 16.89 -3.19
CA ALA A 249 12.82 15.69 -3.17
C ALA A 249 13.92 15.80 -2.11
N GLY A 250 14.26 14.70 -1.42
CA GLY A 250 15.30 14.69 -0.39
C GLY A 250 16.69 14.96 -0.95
N ARG A 251 17.49 15.81 -0.28
CA ARG A 251 18.82 16.27 -0.76
C ARG A 251 19.81 15.14 -1.02
N THR A 252 19.71 14.05 -0.27
CA THR A 252 20.63 12.91 -0.37
C THR A 252 20.47 12.12 -1.68
N LEU A 253 19.34 12.24 -2.40
CA LEU A 253 19.24 11.72 -3.76
C LEU A 253 20.31 12.32 -4.69
N SER A 254 20.80 13.52 -4.41
CA SER A 254 21.88 14.16 -5.17
C SER A 254 23.29 13.68 -4.77
N MET A 255 23.45 12.96 -3.65
CA MET A 255 24.75 12.51 -3.12
C MET A 255 25.23 11.16 -3.67
N VAL A 256 24.54 10.62 -4.68
CA VAL A 256 24.86 9.32 -5.28
C VAL A 256 26.18 9.33 -6.06
N ARG A 257 26.95 8.23 -5.97
CA ARG A 257 28.24 8.07 -6.67
C ARG A 257 28.04 7.69 -8.14
N ASP A 258 28.98 8.09 -9.00
CA ASP A 258 28.88 7.88 -10.46
C ASP A 258 28.91 6.40 -10.88
N ASP A 259 29.48 5.52 -10.06
CA ASP A 259 29.62 4.08 -10.32
C ASP A 259 28.45 3.24 -9.76
N TRP A 260 27.40 3.89 -9.24
CA TRP A 260 26.28 3.22 -8.61
C TRP A 260 25.15 2.88 -9.59
N LEU A 261 24.54 1.72 -9.35
CA LEU A 261 23.22 1.40 -9.89
C LEU A 261 22.19 1.70 -8.80
N ILE A 262 21.22 2.55 -9.11
CA ILE A 262 20.30 3.05 -8.08
C ILE A 262 18.92 2.48 -8.33
N PRO A 263 18.33 1.72 -7.38
CA PRO A 263 16.98 1.23 -7.54
C PRO A 263 15.96 2.35 -7.67
N LEU A 264 15.03 2.22 -8.61
CA LEU A 264 13.93 3.17 -8.75
C LEU A 264 12.77 2.87 -7.80
N ALA A 265 12.81 1.78 -7.04
CA ALA A 265 11.78 1.47 -6.06
C ALA A 265 11.68 2.57 -4.99
N ALA A 266 10.46 2.91 -4.57
CA ALA A 266 10.26 3.80 -3.42
C ALA A 266 10.82 3.17 -2.13
N PHE A 267 10.73 1.85 -2.03
CA PHE A 267 11.22 1.06 -0.90
C PHE A 267 12.20 -0.04 -1.40
N PRO A 268 13.48 0.31 -1.63
CA PRO A 268 14.50 -0.63 -2.08
C PRO A 268 14.87 -1.65 -1.00
N GLY A 269 15.34 -2.82 -1.41
CA GLY A 269 15.92 -3.82 -0.53
C GLY A 269 17.43 -3.65 -0.39
N THR A 270 18.02 -4.21 0.66
CA THR A 270 19.48 -4.26 0.85
C THR A 270 20.19 -5.27 -0.06
N ARG A 271 19.41 -6.11 -0.77
CA ARG A 271 19.93 -7.14 -1.70
C ARG A 271 19.12 -7.23 -2.99
N THR A 272 18.08 -6.41 -3.13
CA THR A 272 17.17 -6.42 -4.28
C THR A 272 16.84 -4.98 -4.65
N PRO A 273 16.58 -4.68 -5.93
CA PRO A 273 16.13 -3.34 -6.30
C PRO A 273 14.83 -2.93 -5.59
N MET A 274 13.99 -3.90 -5.23
CA MET A 274 12.67 -3.68 -4.65
C MET A 274 12.33 -4.76 -3.64
N VAL A 275 11.67 -4.40 -2.53
CA VAL A 275 11.16 -5.35 -1.55
C VAL A 275 9.81 -5.92 -2.01
N GLY A 276 9.74 -7.25 -2.12
CA GLY A 276 8.53 -7.95 -2.57
C GLY A 276 7.42 -8.03 -1.50
N PRO A 277 6.16 -8.31 -1.90
CA PRO A 277 5.01 -8.39 -0.98
C PRO A 277 5.18 -9.41 0.16
N GLU A 278 5.85 -10.52 -0.08
CA GLU A 278 6.08 -11.59 0.89
C GLU A 278 7.06 -11.12 1.96
N ALA A 279 8.13 -10.44 1.56
CA ALA A 279 9.09 -9.83 2.48
C ALA A 279 8.43 -8.80 3.40
N TRP A 280 7.53 -7.96 2.88
CA TRP A 280 6.73 -7.07 3.72
C TRP A 280 5.85 -7.79 4.74
N SER A 281 5.38 -8.99 4.41
CA SER A 281 4.59 -9.81 5.34
C SER A 281 5.46 -10.35 6.48
N MET A 282 6.73 -10.64 6.20
CA MET A 282 7.72 -11.00 7.20
C MET A 282 8.04 -9.79 8.08
N THR A 283 8.32 -8.63 7.49
CA THR A 283 8.56 -7.38 8.23
C THR A 283 7.44 -7.08 9.23
N PHE A 284 6.17 -7.16 8.80
CA PHE A 284 5.03 -6.97 9.70
C PHE A 284 4.95 -8.04 10.78
N ARG A 285 5.26 -9.30 10.47
CA ARG A 285 5.24 -10.39 11.46
C ARG A 285 6.30 -10.19 12.53
N GLU A 286 7.52 -9.85 12.13
CA GLU A 286 8.63 -9.56 13.03
C GLU A 286 8.33 -8.33 13.89
N ALA A 287 7.77 -7.28 13.29
CA ALA A 287 7.36 -6.08 14.01
C ALA A 287 6.30 -6.40 15.08
N ASN A 288 5.28 -7.18 14.75
CA ASN A 288 4.30 -7.63 15.74
C ASN A 288 4.92 -8.49 16.84
N ALA A 289 5.91 -9.33 16.52
CA ALA A 289 6.62 -10.13 17.52
C ALA A 289 7.41 -9.25 18.50
N ARG A 290 8.04 -8.16 18.03
CA ARG A 290 8.69 -7.18 18.90
C ARG A 290 7.70 -6.48 19.83
N VAL A 291 6.55 -6.03 19.32
CA VAL A 291 5.50 -5.42 20.17
C VAL A 291 5.00 -6.42 21.22
N ALA A 292 4.74 -7.67 20.82
CA ALA A 292 4.30 -8.72 21.73
C ALA A 292 5.35 -9.04 22.81
N ALA A 293 6.65 -9.00 22.47
CA ALA A 293 7.72 -9.19 23.42
C ALA A 293 7.80 -8.04 24.45
N CYS A 294 7.47 -6.81 24.06
CA CYS A 294 7.46 -5.66 24.96
C CYS A 294 6.18 -5.57 25.83
N GLN A 295 5.02 -5.99 25.33
CA GLN A 295 3.71 -5.78 26.00
C GLN A 295 3.03 -7.05 26.52
N GLY A 296 3.52 -8.24 26.16
CA GLY A 296 2.84 -9.49 26.49
C GLY A 296 1.55 -9.71 25.70
N ARG A 297 0.58 -10.44 26.27
CA ARG A 297 -0.59 -10.98 25.55
C ARG A 297 -1.61 -9.94 25.07
N GLU A 298 -1.49 -8.69 25.49
CA GLU A 298 -2.43 -7.60 25.15
C GLU A 298 -2.10 -6.91 23.82
N SER A 299 -0.96 -7.21 23.19
CA SER A 299 -0.56 -6.55 21.95
C SER A 299 -1.53 -6.85 20.79
N ARG A 300 -2.20 -5.81 20.26
CA ARG A 300 -3.04 -5.95 19.08
C ARG A 300 -2.19 -6.09 17.82
N ARG A 301 -2.36 -7.20 17.10
CA ARG A 301 -1.62 -7.45 15.86
C ARG A 301 -2.03 -6.45 14.77
N VAL A 302 -1.06 -5.82 14.13
CA VAL A 302 -1.24 -4.95 12.97
C VAL A 302 -0.88 -5.69 11.68
N THR A 303 -1.72 -5.58 10.65
CA THR A 303 -1.45 -6.19 9.33
C THR A 303 -1.62 -5.17 8.21
N PRO A 304 -1.00 -5.36 7.03
CA PRO A 304 -1.17 -4.43 5.91
C PRO A 304 -2.62 -4.21 5.50
N HIS A 305 -3.48 -5.23 5.66
CA HIS A 305 -4.89 -5.12 5.34
C HIS A 305 -5.65 -4.26 6.36
N MET A 306 -5.29 -4.34 7.64
CA MET A 306 -5.87 -3.51 8.69
C MET A 306 -5.52 -2.04 8.50
N LEU A 307 -4.28 -1.72 8.09
CA LEU A 307 -3.90 -0.34 7.77
C LEU A 307 -4.72 0.24 6.62
N ARG A 308 -4.99 -0.57 5.59
CA ARG A 308 -5.89 -0.16 4.49
C ARG A 308 -7.33 0.07 4.96
N HIS A 309 -7.85 -0.75 5.88
CA HIS A 309 -9.18 -0.51 6.46
C HIS A 309 -9.21 0.73 7.35
N THR A 310 -8.15 0.95 8.12
CA THR A 310 -7.95 2.13 8.96
C THR A 310 -7.97 3.39 8.11
N PHE A 311 -7.26 3.41 6.97
CA PHE A 311 -7.37 4.48 5.98
C PHE A 311 -8.81 4.73 5.56
N ALA A 312 -9.50 3.67 5.13
CA ALA A 312 -10.82 3.77 4.54
C ALA A 312 -11.87 4.31 5.52
N VAL A 313 -11.86 3.80 6.76
CA VAL A 313 -12.81 4.21 7.82
C VAL A 313 -12.56 5.65 8.24
N ASN A 314 -11.32 6.02 8.55
CA ASN A 314 -11.00 7.38 8.97
C ASN A 314 -11.22 8.40 7.84
N THR A 315 -10.86 8.07 6.61
CA THR A 315 -11.11 8.95 5.45
C THR A 315 -12.60 9.13 5.18
N LEU A 316 -13.39 8.06 5.30
CA LEU A 316 -14.85 8.16 5.16
C LEU A 316 -15.46 9.01 6.27
N SER A 317 -15.03 8.79 7.52
CA SER A 317 -15.44 9.60 8.67
C SER A 317 -15.15 11.08 8.46
N ASP A 318 -13.93 11.42 8.03
CA ASP A 318 -13.52 12.80 7.78
C ASP A 318 -14.29 13.45 6.63
N LEU A 319 -14.52 12.74 5.53
CA LEU A 319 -15.33 13.25 4.42
C LEU A 319 -16.78 13.47 4.82
N LEU A 320 -17.36 12.57 5.62
CA LEU A 320 -18.73 12.73 6.15
C LEU A 320 -18.82 13.96 7.07
N ARG A 321 -17.81 14.17 7.93
CA ARG A 321 -17.73 15.36 8.79
C ARG A 321 -17.64 16.65 7.97
N GLN A 322 -16.74 16.70 6.98
CA GLN A 322 -16.59 17.86 6.10
C GLN A 322 -17.88 18.20 5.34
N VAL A 323 -18.64 17.19 4.90
CA VAL A 323 -19.96 17.40 4.29
C VAL A 323 -20.96 17.95 5.31
N ALA A 324 -21.01 17.39 6.53
CA ALA A 324 -21.90 17.86 7.58
C ALA A 324 -21.60 19.30 8.03
N ASP A 325 -20.33 19.66 8.15
CA ASP A 325 -19.90 21.02 8.52
C ASP A 325 -20.21 22.02 7.40
N ALA A 326 -20.02 21.63 6.13
CA ALA A 326 -20.42 22.43 4.98
C ALA A 326 -21.95 22.63 4.93
N ASP A 327 -22.73 21.59 5.22
CA ASP A 327 -24.19 21.67 5.28
C ASP A 327 -24.67 22.58 6.43
N ARG A 328 -24.04 22.47 7.61
CA ARG A 328 -24.31 23.36 8.74
C ARG A 328 -23.98 24.82 8.40
N ALA A 329 -22.82 25.07 7.79
CA ALA A 329 -22.41 26.41 7.37
C ALA A 329 -23.37 27.03 6.33
N TYR A 330 -23.86 26.21 5.40
CA TYR A 330 -24.87 26.62 4.42
C TYR A 330 -26.20 27.00 5.09
N LEU A 331 -26.68 26.19 6.04
CA LEU A 331 -27.93 26.46 6.77
C LEU A 331 -27.84 27.69 7.67
N LEU A 332 -26.65 28.02 8.19
CA LEU A 332 -26.41 29.17 9.07
C LEU A 332 -26.20 30.51 8.32
N ASN A 333 -26.42 30.57 7.00
CA ASN A 333 -26.41 31.82 6.21
C ASN A 333 -25.14 32.67 6.35
N LEU A 334 -23.96 32.06 6.47
CA LEU A 334 -22.70 32.80 6.35
C LEU A 334 -22.57 33.41 4.94
N ASP A 335 -22.02 34.62 4.85
CA ASP A 335 -21.93 35.52 3.67
C ASP A 335 -21.89 34.85 2.29
N GLU A 336 -22.43 35.55 1.29
CA GLU A 336 -22.56 35.10 -0.10
C GLU A 336 -21.24 34.59 -0.73
N ALA A 337 -20.09 35.15 -0.35
CA ALA A 337 -18.76 34.68 -0.74
C ALA A 337 -18.41 33.30 -0.15
N ARG A 338 -18.78 33.02 1.11
CA ARG A 338 -18.61 31.71 1.75
C ARG A 338 -19.60 30.68 1.20
N ARG A 339 -20.77 31.10 0.69
CA ARG A 339 -21.69 30.19 0.00
C ARG A 339 -21.09 29.61 -1.28
N THR A 340 -20.31 30.38 -2.04
CA THR A 340 -19.64 29.88 -3.27
C THR A 340 -18.57 28.85 -2.95
N ASP A 341 -17.74 29.09 -1.92
CA ASP A 341 -16.74 28.11 -1.45
C ASP A 341 -17.41 26.86 -0.85
N THR A 342 -18.48 27.02 -0.06
CA THR A 342 -19.25 25.89 0.52
C THR A 342 -19.96 25.08 -0.58
N ALA A 343 -20.47 25.73 -1.62
CA ALA A 343 -21.04 25.07 -2.79
C ALA A 343 -19.95 24.38 -3.64
N MET A 344 -18.75 24.95 -3.75
CA MET A 344 -17.60 24.31 -4.39
C MET A 344 -17.10 23.10 -3.58
N LEU A 345 -17.07 23.16 -2.25
CA LEU A 345 -16.78 22.01 -1.38
C LEU A 345 -17.85 20.93 -1.53
N ARG A 346 -19.15 21.27 -1.50
CA ARG A 346 -20.26 20.35 -1.83
C ARG A 346 -20.09 19.69 -3.21
N ARG A 347 -19.61 20.44 -4.21
CA ARG A 347 -19.36 19.96 -5.57
C ARG A 347 -18.05 19.17 -5.69
N ARG A 348 -17.06 19.41 -4.84
CA ARG A 348 -15.76 18.72 -4.79
C ARG A 348 -15.83 17.40 -4.02
N TYR A 349 -16.64 17.31 -2.98
CA TYR A 349 -16.83 16.11 -2.15
C TYR A 349 -17.99 15.22 -2.59
N GLN A 350 -18.48 15.40 -3.83
CA GLN A 350 -19.54 14.61 -4.46
C GLN A 350 -19.44 13.13 -4.07
N ASN A 351 -20.31 12.77 -3.13
CA ASN A 351 -20.48 11.46 -2.52
C ASN A 351 -19.19 10.90 -1.83
N PRO A 352 -19.06 11.04 -0.48
CA PRO A 352 -17.95 10.49 0.30
C PRO A 352 -17.64 9.02 0.02
N LEU A 353 -18.67 8.19 -0.18
CA LEU A 353 -18.49 6.77 -0.51
C LEU A 353 -17.81 6.59 -1.87
N LEU A 354 -18.25 7.32 -2.90
CA LEU A 354 -17.63 7.27 -4.23
C LEU A 354 -16.19 7.80 -4.20
N ARG A 355 -15.89 8.78 -3.34
CA ARG A 355 -14.52 9.25 -3.15
C ARG A 355 -13.63 8.16 -2.55
N VAL A 356 -14.03 7.55 -1.44
CA VAL A 356 -13.27 6.44 -0.82
C VAL A 356 -13.18 5.24 -1.77
N GLN A 357 -14.25 4.91 -2.50
CA GLN A 357 -14.24 3.86 -3.52
C GLN A 357 -13.15 4.10 -4.58
N ARG A 358 -13.04 5.34 -5.08
CA ARG A 358 -12.01 5.75 -6.05
C ARG A 358 -10.61 5.67 -5.45
N LEU A 359 -10.38 6.20 -4.25
CA LEU A 359 -9.07 6.17 -3.56
C LEU A 359 -8.60 4.74 -3.25
N LEU A 360 -9.54 3.82 -3.01
CA LEU A 360 -9.25 2.41 -2.75
C LEU A 360 -9.18 1.56 -4.04
N GLY A 361 -9.69 2.04 -5.16
CA GLY A 361 -9.80 1.27 -6.41
C GLY A 361 -10.75 0.07 -6.27
N HIS A 362 -11.87 0.25 -5.56
CA HIS A 362 -12.92 -0.76 -5.42
C HIS A 362 -13.81 -0.76 -6.67
N LYS A 363 -13.94 -1.94 -7.31
CA LYS A 363 -14.85 -2.09 -8.48
C LYS A 363 -16.33 -2.07 -8.08
N ASN A 364 -16.67 -2.68 -6.94
CA ASN A 364 -18.03 -2.72 -6.42
C ASN A 364 -18.18 -1.74 -5.25
N LEU A 365 -19.21 -0.89 -5.28
CA LEU A 365 -19.55 0.05 -4.22
C LEU A 365 -19.91 -0.68 -2.91
N GLU A 366 -20.48 -1.88 -2.99
CA GLU A 366 -20.84 -2.72 -1.83
C GLU A 366 -19.64 -3.00 -0.91
N THR A 367 -18.45 -3.19 -1.48
CA THR A 367 -17.22 -3.36 -0.69
C THR A 367 -16.87 -2.09 0.11
N THR A 368 -17.24 -0.92 -0.39
CA THR A 368 -17.05 0.36 0.32
C THR A 368 -18.18 0.62 1.33
N LEU A 369 -19.42 0.16 1.06
CA LEU A 369 -20.54 0.27 1.99
C LEU A 369 -20.27 -0.42 3.33
N LEU A 370 -19.42 -1.46 3.37
CA LEU A 370 -18.97 -2.09 4.61
C LEU A 370 -18.33 -1.09 5.59
N TYR A 371 -17.63 -0.06 5.11
CA TYR A 371 -17.04 0.95 5.99
C TYR A 371 -18.09 1.89 6.58
N LEU A 372 -19.14 2.21 5.82
CA LEU A 372 -20.26 2.99 6.35
C LEU A 372 -21.04 2.18 7.38
N GLN A 373 -21.32 0.91 7.08
CA GLN A 373 -21.98 0.01 8.04
C GLN A 373 -21.17 -0.15 9.32
N TYR A 374 -19.84 -0.30 9.20
CA TYR A 374 -18.92 -0.31 10.33
C TYR A 374 -19.02 0.98 11.14
N LEU A 375 -18.92 2.15 10.48
CA LEU A 375 -19.04 3.44 11.16
C LEU A 375 -20.39 3.59 11.88
N VAL A 376 -21.51 3.17 11.29
CA VAL A 376 -22.84 3.24 11.91
C VAL A 376 -22.93 2.33 13.15
N GLN A 377 -22.24 1.18 13.14
CA GLN A 377 -22.19 0.27 14.29
C GLN A 377 -21.29 0.82 15.41
N GLU A 378 -20.13 1.37 15.06
CA GLU A 378 -19.17 1.92 16.01
C GLU A 378 -19.55 3.33 16.50
N SER A 379 -20.39 4.08 15.78
CA SER A 379 -20.76 5.47 16.10
C SER A 379 -21.67 5.62 17.34
N GLN A 380 -21.73 4.62 18.22
CA GLN A 380 -21.99 4.88 19.63
C GLN A 380 -20.77 5.47 20.35
N ALA A 381 -19.58 5.45 19.75
CA ALA A 381 -18.37 6.10 20.22
C ALA A 381 -18.07 7.39 19.41
N ALA A 382 -17.74 8.46 20.14
CA ALA A 382 -17.59 9.83 19.63
C ALA A 382 -16.54 9.94 18.52
N ILE A 383 -16.88 10.68 17.47
CA ILE A 383 -15.95 11.06 16.39
C ILE A 383 -15.05 12.19 16.92
N PRO A 384 -13.71 12.04 16.98
CA PRO A 384 -12.82 13.11 17.40
C PRO A 384 -12.97 14.35 16.51
N GLN A 385 -12.92 15.54 17.11
CA GLN A 385 -12.88 16.83 16.41
C GLN A 385 -11.42 17.26 16.21
N GLY A 386 -11.04 17.75 15.01
CA GLY A 386 -9.70 18.27 14.75
C GLY A 386 -9.30 18.28 13.28
N ASP A 387 -8.05 18.69 13.03
CA ASP A 387 -7.35 18.70 11.73
C ASP A 387 -7.36 17.34 11.03
N SER A 388 -6.84 17.28 9.79
CA SER A 388 -6.84 16.05 8.96
C SER A 388 -6.40 14.84 9.78
N TRP A 389 -7.22 13.77 9.80
CA TRP A 389 -6.90 12.58 10.59
C TRP A 389 -5.51 12.00 10.25
N ILE A 390 -5.06 12.17 8.99
CA ILE A 390 -3.74 11.73 8.54
C ILE A 390 -2.63 12.55 9.20
N GLU A 391 -2.82 13.86 9.37
CA GLU A 391 -1.86 14.73 10.04
C GLU A 391 -1.83 14.47 11.54
N HIS A 392 -2.96 14.11 12.15
CA HIS A 392 -2.96 13.64 13.54
C HIS A 392 -2.28 12.27 13.69
N PHE A 393 -2.60 11.33 12.80
CA PHE A 393 -2.13 9.94 12.85
C PHE A 393 -0.66 9.79 12.42
N LEU A 394 -0.18 10.67 11.54
CA LEU A 394 1.23 10.78 11.12
C LEU A 394 1.93 12.00 11.71
N GLY A 395 1.29 12.76 12.58
CA GLY A 395 1.93 13.82 13.33
C GLY A 395 2.87 13.21 14.35
N GLU A 396 3.92 13.94 14.70
CA GLU A 396 4.40 13.83 16.07
C GLU A 396 3.33 14.51 16.92
N GLY A 397 2.90 13.88 18.02
CA GLY A 397 2.04 14.55 18.99
C GLY A 397 2.70 15.85 19.39
N GLY A 398 2.21 16.96 18.85
CA GLY A 398 2.54 18.29 19.29
C GLY A 398 1.73 18.57 20.55
N GLU A 399 2.18 17.97 21.65
CA GLU A 399 2.30 18.52 23.00
C GLU A 399 2.90 17.47 23.95
#